data_AF-A0A8T3P562-F1
#
_entry.id   AF-A0A8T3P562-F1
#
_cell.length_a   1.000
_cell.length_b   1.000
_cell.length_c   1.000
_cell.angle_alpha   90.00
_cell.angle_beta   90.00
_cell.angle_gamma   90.00
#
_symmetry.space_group_name_H-M   'P 1'
#
loop_
_entity.id
_entity.type
_entity.pdbx_description
1 polymer ?
#
loop_
_entity_poly.entity_id
_entity_poly.type
_entity_poly.pdbx_seq_one_letter_code
_entity_poly.pdbx_strand_id
1 'polypeptide(L)'
;MKPSYFLRPALAGISLAIVATLCTGLARAALPAGFSDSLVAALPQPTALAFTPDGRMLIATQPGQIHVYQNGELYPTPALDLSLDNRVCSNGERGLLGVAVDPEFSSNRFIYLYYVFNKFGICPMAQPSSPENPVSRVARFTLAPSNTVNLNSEQVLVDNIPMARSHVSGDLHFGKDGYLYASVGDGLCDYALDSGCAGNNDAARVSPAV
;
A
#
# COMPACT_ATOMS: atom_id res chain seq x y z
N MET A 1 -38.63 -74.70 -24.64
CA MET A 1 -38.27 -74.69 -26.08
C MET A 1 -37.24 -73.59 -26.31
N LYS A 2 -36.02 -73.97 -26.75
CA LYS A 2 -35.02 -73.00 -27.25
C LYS A 2 -35.49 -72.45 -28.59
N PRO A 3 -35.09 -71.22 -28.93
CA PRO A 3 -34.44 -71.03 -30.21
C PRO A 3 -33.07 -70.37 -30.05
N SER A 4 -32.09 -70.98 -30.69
CA SER A 4 -30.74 -70.49 -30.88
C SER A 4 -30.72 -69.61 -32.14
N TYR A 5 -30.12 -68.43 -32.10
CA TYR A 5 -29.69 -67.70 -33.31
C TYR A 5 -28.28 -67.09 -33.14
N PHE A 6 -27.60 -67.04 -34.28
CA PHE A 6 -26.15 -66.96 -34.50
C PHE A 6 -25.55 -65.54 -34.44
N LEU A 7 -24.26 -65.51 -34.04
CA LEU A 7 -23.13 -64.60 -34.33
C LEU A 7 -23.36 -63.19 -34.92
N ARG A 8 -22.62 -62.21 -34.35
CA ARG A 8 -21.53 -61.45 -35.05
C ARG A 8 -20.45 -60.98 -34.02
N PRO A 9 -19.15 -60.97 -34.36
CA PRO A 9 -18.14 -60.33 -33.52
C PRO A 9 -18.10 -58.82 -33.80
N ALA A 10 -18.20 -58.00 -32.77
CA ALA A 10 -17.88 -56.58 -32.88
C ALA A 10 -16.40 -56.39 -32.54
N LEU A 11 -15.58 -56.02 -33.52
CA LEU A 11 -14.21 -55.56 -33.29
C LEU A 11 -14.27 -54.26 -32.48
N ALA A 12 -13.81 -54.32 -31.23
CA ALA A 12 -13.55 -53.13 -30.43
C ALA A 12 -12.25 -52.49 -30.92
N GLY A 13 -12.36 -51.46 -31.75
CA GLY A 13 -11.24 -50.56 -32.07
C GLY A 13 -10.93 -49.71 -30.85
N ILE A 14 -9.82 -49.98 -30.17
CA ILE A 14 -9.28 -49.11 -29.12
C ILE A 14 -8.60 -47.94 -29.82
N SER A 15 -9.31 -46.82 -29.96
CA SER A 15 -8.66 -45.54 -30.28
C SER A 15 -7.98 -44.99 -29.03
N LEU A 16 -6.66 -45.16 -28.96
CA LEU A 16 -5.83 -44.51 -27.96
C LEU A 16 -5.69 -43.02 -28.33
N ALA A 17 -6.58 -42.18 -27.79
CA ALA A 17 -6.43 -40.74 -27.88
C ALA A 17 -5.28 -40.30 -26.97
N ILE A 18 -4.11 -40.03 -27.54
CA ILE A 18 -3.03 -39.33 -26.84
C ILE A 18 -3.47 -37.88 -26.70
N VAL A 19 -4.00 -37.54 -25.53
CA VAL A 19 -4.21 -36.13 -25.13
C VAL A 19 -2.85 -35.58 -24.74
N ALA A 20 -2.18 -34.92 -25.68
CA ALA A 20 -1.00 -34.13 -25.38
C ALA A 20 -1.44 -32.88 -24.61
N THR A 21 -1.38 -32.94 -23.28
CA THR A 21 -1.59 -31.77 -22.42
C THR A 21 -0.44 -30.80 -22.66
N LEU A 22 -0.65 -29.80 -23.52
CA LEU A 22 0.22 -28.64 -23.64
C LEU A 22 0.15 -27.88 -22.31
N CYS A 23 1.10 -28.17 -21.43
CA CYS A 23 1.38 -27.34 -20.27
C CYS A 23 2.05 -26.07 -20.79
N THR A 24 1.26 -25.10 -21.23
CA THR A 24 1.75 -23.76 -21.54
C THR A 24 2.10 -23.09 -20.21
N GLY A 25 3.33 -23.32 -19.74
CA GLY A 25 3.90 -22.49 -18.71
C GLY A 25 3.85 -21.05 -19.18
N LEU A 26 3.25 -20.16 -18.37
CA LEU A 26 3.30 -18.72 -18.61
C LEU A 26 4.78 -18.33 -18.69
N ALA A 27 5.27 -18.04 -19.90
CA ALA A 27 6.60 -17.48 -20.06
C ALA A 27 6.61 -16.13 -19.34
N ARG A 28 7.41 -16.03 -18.27
CA ARG A 28 7.68 -14.75 -17.61
C ARG A 28 8.19 -13.81 -18.70
N ALA A 29 7.59 -12.62 -18.80
CA ALA A 29 8.03 -11.63 -19.76
C ALA A 29 9.56 -11.44 -19.63
N ALA A 30 10.28 -11.56 -20.76
CA ALA A 30 11.70 -11.33 -20.75
C ALA A 30 11.95 -9.86 -20.40
N LEU A 31 12.76 -9.61 -19.37
CA LEU A 31 13.14 -8.26 -18.99
C LEU A 31 14.01 -7.65 -20.10
N PRO A 32 13.95 -6.32 -20.31
CA PRO A 32 14.89 -5.64 -21.20
C PRO A 32 16.34 -5.94 -20.83
N ALA A 33 17.24 -5.88 -21.80
CA ALA A 33 18.67 -6.10 -21.56
C ALA A 33 19.20 -5.14 -20.47
N GLY A 34 19.96 -5.67 -19.51
CA GLY A 34 20.49 -4.91 -18.37
C GLY A 34 19.56 -4.87 -17.14
N PHE A 35 18.37 -5.45 -17.19
CA PHE A 35 17.46 -5.55 -16.05
C PHE A 35 17.42 -6.97 -15.48
N SER A 36 17.33 -7.05 -14.15
CA SER A 36 17.08 -8.28 -13.41
C SER A 36 15.92 -8.06 -12.43
N ASP A 37 15.18 -9.12 -12.15
CA ASP A 37 14.08 -9.12 -11.18
C ASP A 37 14.39 -10.18 -10.13
N SER A 38 14.49 -9.75 -8.88
CA SER A 38 14.81 -10.57 -7.72
C SER A 38 13.95 -10.17 -6.55
N LEU A 39 13.50 -11.15 -5.76
CA LEU A 39 12.82 -10.90 -4.51
C LEU A 39 13.81 -10.26 -3.50
N VAL A 40 13.50 -9.04 -3.06
CA VAL A 40 14.29 -8.31 -2.05
C VAL A 40 13.75 -8.60 -0.64
N ALA A 41 12.44 -8.44 -0.44
CA ALA A 41 11.76 -8.70 0.81
C ALA A 41 10.33 -9.17 0.54
N ALA A 42 9.83 -10.08 1.38
CA ALA A 42 8.44 -10.53 1.36
C ALA A 42 7.71 -9.98 2.58
N LEU A 43 6.81 -9.02 2.35
CA LEU A 43 6.00 -8.36 3.37
C LEU A 43 4.54 -8.35 2.92
N PRO A 44 3.57 -8.39 3.86
CA PRO A 44 2.17 -8.24 3.52
C PRO A 44 1.90 -6.80 3.08
N GLN A 45 1.33 -6.64 1.89
CA GLN A 45 0.78 -5.37 1.39
C GLN A 45 1.73 -4.15 1.54
N PRO A 46 2.95 -4.18 0.97
CA PRO A 46 3.83 -3.01 0.97
C PRO A 46 3.20 -1.87 0.17
N THR A 47 3.28 -0.65 0.70
CA THR A 47 2.63 0.54 0.14
C THR A 47 3.61 1.60 -0.33
N ALA A 48 4.71 1.79 0.39
CA ALA A 48 5.74 2.78 0.04
C ALA A 48 7.13 2.35 0.51
N LEU A 49 8.15 2.94 -0.13
CA LEU A 49 9.56 2.72 0.16
C LEU A 49 10.29 4.06 0.25
N ALA A 50 11.23 4.18 1.19
CA ALA A 50 12.16 5.31 1.23
C ALA A 50 13.55 4.85 1.66
N PHE A 51 14.59 5.48 1.13
CA PHE A 51 15.98 5.16 1.45
C PHE A 51 16.58 6.21 2.37
N THR A 52 17.24 5.76 3.44
CA THR A 52 18.00 6.64 4.31
C THR A 52 19.44 6.79 3.82
N PRO A 53 20.12 7.92 4.12
CA PRO A 53 21.53 8.13 3.78
C PRO A 53 22.49 7.08 4.38
N ASP A 54 22.10 6.40 5.46
CA ASP A 54 22.86 5.31 6.08
C ASP A 54 22.59 3.93 5.44
N GLY A 55 21.92 3.89 4.29
CA GLY A 55 21.78 2.70 3.44
C GLY A 55 20.64 1.77 3.83
N ARG A 56 19.70 2.20 4.68
CA ARG A 56 18.48 1.43 4.98
C ARG A 56 17.40 1.74 3.98
N MET A 57 16.65 0.71 3.59
CA MET A 57 15.39 0.83 2.90
C MET A 57 14.27 0.66 3.93
N LEU A 58 13.49 1.71 4.13
CA LEU A 58 12.28 1.70 4.94
C LEU A 58 11.12 1.24 4.07
N ILE A 59 10.33 0.29 4.57
CA ILE A 59 9.19 -0.28 3.86
C ILE A 59 7.93 -0.06 4.69
N ALA A 60 7.04 0.79 4.18
CA ALA A 60 5.71 0.94 4.73
C ALA A 60 4.81 -0.20 4.27
N THR A 61 3.98 -0.72 5.16
CA THR A 61 2.93 -1.70 4.83
C THR A 61 1.56 -1.16 5.20
N GLN A 62 0.54 -1.55 4.42
CA GLN A 62 -0.83 -1.12 4.62
C GLN A 62 -1.33 -1.32 6.07
N PRO A 63 -1.02 -2.44 6.76
CA PRO A 63 -1.41 -2.65 8.16
C PRO A 63 -0.89 -1.61 9.16
N GLY A 64 0.05 -0.73 8.79
CA GLY A 64 0.54 0.32 9.67
C GLY A 64 1.96 0.08 10.20
N GLN A 65 2.77 -0.70 9.48
CA GLN A 65 4.13 -1.05 9.94
C GLN A 65 5.19 -0.39 9.08
N ILE A 66 6.30 0.00 9.71
CA ILE A 66 7.56 0.33 9.03
C ILE A 66 8.55 -0.81 9.27
N HIS A 67 8.96 -1.45 8.19
CA HIS A 67 10.03 -2.45 8.19
C HIS A 67 11.34 -1.83 7.73
N VAL A 68 12.46 -2.42 8.16
CA VAL A 68 13.79 -2.00 7.75
C VAL A 68 14.45 -3.14 7.00
N TYR A 69 14.98 -2.83 5.83
CA TYR A 69 15.85 -3.70 5.07
C TYR A 69 17.22 -3.04 4.93
N GLN A 70 18.30 -3.78 5.22
CA GLN A 70 19.67 -3.28 5.12
C GLN A 70 20.62 -4.45 4.83
N ASN A 71 21.68 -4.20 4.06
CA ASN A 71 22.77 -5.16 3.83
C ASN A 71 22.31 -6.55 3.32
N GLY A 72 21.25 -6.58 2.50
CA GLY A 72 20.74 -7.83 1.94
C GLY A 72 19.67 -8.51 2.79
N GLU A 73 19.35 -7.99 3.97
CA GLU A 73 18.48 -8.65 4.95
C GLU A 73 17.32 -7.75 5.41
N LEU A 74 16.14 -8.36 5.54
CA LEU A 74 14.98 -7.75 6.19
C LEU A 74 15.08 -7.99 7.70
N TYR A 75 15.01 -6.93 8.51
CA TYR A 75 14.96 -7.08 9.95
C TYR A 75 13.66 -7.78 10.37
N PRO A 76 13.70 -8.77 11.28
CA PRO A 76 12.53 -9.60 11.61
C PRO A 76 11.46 -8.84 12.39
N THR A 77 11.84 -7.79 13.11
CA THR A 77 10.93 -6.95 13.88
C THR A 77 10.71 -5.63 13.13
N PRO A 78 9.46 -5.18 12.93
CA PRO A 78 9.21 -3.86 12.36
C PRO A 78 9.80 -2.77 13.27
N ALA A 79 10.34 -1.72 12.66
CA ALA A 79 10.82 -0.54 13.37
C ALA A 79 9.67 0.24 14.04
N LEU A 80 8.47 0.18 13.46
CA LEU A 80 7.25 0.79 13.98
C LEU A 80 6.06 -0.13 13.68
N ASP A 81 5.12 -0.24 14.62
CA ASP A 81 3.83 -0.87 14.39
C ASP A 81 2.71 -0.02 15.00
N LEU A 82 1.99 0.71 14.15
CA LEU A 82 0.86 1.55 14.54
C LEU A 82 -0.44 0.75 14.74
N SER A 83 -0.47 -0.52 14.35
CA SER A 83 -1.65 -1.38 14.49
C SER A 83 -1.89 -1.84 15.93
N LEU A 84 -0.83 -1.91 16.74
CA LEU A 84 -0.88 -2.40 18.13
C LEU A 84 -1.81 -1.56 19.02
N ASP A 85 -1.90 -0.25 18.75
CA ASP A 85 -2.77 0.68 19.46
C ASP A 85 -4.02 1.06 18.66
N ASN A 86 -4.38 0.25 17.64
CA ASN A 86 -5.52 0.48 16.74
C ASN A 86 -5.49 1.87 16.08
N ARG A 87 -4.30 2.43 15.82
CA ARG A 87 -4.15 3.82 15.34
C ARG A 87 -4.41 3.98 13.85
N VAL A 88 -4.35 2.90 13.09
CA VAL A 88 -4.45 2.92 11.63
C VAL A 88 -5.67 2.15 11.18
N CYS A 89 -6.47 2.74 10.29
CA CYS A 89 -7.47 2.00 9.54
C CYS A 89 -6.82 1.35 8.32
N SER A 90 -6.78 0.02 8.29
CA SER A 90 -6.14 -0.77 7.22
C SER A 90 -7.18 -1.60 6.46
N ASN A 91 -8.00 -0.94 5.64
CA ASN A 91 -9.03 -1.59 4.84
C ASN A 91 -9.24 -0.84 3.50
N GLY A 92 -9.44 -1.57 2.41
CA GLY A 92 -9.52 -0.96 1.07
C GLY A 92 -8.20 -0.31 0.67
N GLU A 93 -8.22 0.98 0.32
CA GLU A 93 -7.01 1.79 0.06
C GLU A 93 -6.42 2.42 1.32
N ARG A 94 -7.04 2.24 2.48
CA ARG A 94 -6.60 2.85 3.74
C ARG A 94 -5.44 2.07 4.34
N GLY A 95 -4.57 2.78 5.03
CA GLY A 95 -3.45 2.18 5.76
C GLY A 95 -2.38 3.20 6.08
N LEU A 96 -1.16 2.72 6.30
CA LEU A 96 0.05 3.51 6.17
C LEU A 96 0.47 3.52 4.71
N LEU A 97 0.51 4.70 4.10
CA LEU A 97 0.55 4.87 2.64
C LEU A 97 1.80 5.60 2.16
N GLY A 98 2.36 6.50 2.98
CA GLY A 98 3.54 7.27 2.63
C GLY A 98 4.64 7.16 3.67
N VAL A 99 5.88 7.14 3.20
CA VAL A 99 7.08 7.31 4.02
C VAL A 99 8.06 8.23 3.28
N ALA A 100 8.56 9.25 3.97
CA ALA A 100 9.66 10.09 3.50
C ALA A 100 10.74 10.21 4.57
N VAL A 101 11.98 10.41 4.13
CA VAL A 101 13.15 10.59 4.98
C VAL A 101 13.56 12.06 4.92
N ASP A 102 13.83 12.65 6.07
CA ASP A 102 14.28 14.04 6.18
C ASP A 102 15.61 14.25 5.41
N PRO A 103 15.80 15.36 4.67
CA PRO A 103 17.07 15.64 4.01
C PRO A 103 18.26 15.70 4.99
N GLU A 104 18.01 16.12 6.23
CA GLU A 104 18.99 16.19 7.32
C GLU A 104 18.99 14.94 8.21
N PHE A 105 18.50 13.80 7.70
CA PHE A 105 18.35 12.55 8.45
C PHE A 105 19.62 12.13 9.21
N SER A 106 20.80 12.36 8.64
CA SER A 106 22.08 12.04 9.29
C SER A 106 22.26 12.73 10.64
N SER A 107 21.62 13.88 10.85
CA SER A 107 21.66 14.64 12.10
C SER A 107 20.42 14.43 12.98
N ASN A 108 19.23 14.46 12.39
CA ASN A 108 17.97 14.52 13.15
C ASN A 108 17.22 13.19 13.24
N ARG A 109 17.55 12.23 12.37
CA ARG A 109 16.92 10.90 12.29
C ARG A 109 15.41 10.93 12.03
N PHE A 110 14.89 11.97 11.40
CA PHE A 110 13.46 12.15 11.19
C PHE A 110 12.93 11.40 9.97
N ILE A 111 11.79 10.74 10.16
CA ILE A 111 10.98 10.17 9.08
C ILE A 111 9.57 10.75 9.16
N TYR A 112 8.89 10.80 8.03
CA TYR A 112 7.56 11.36 7.89
C TYR A 112 6.63 10.28 7.35
N LEU A 113 5.48 10.10 7.98
CA LEU A 113 4.51 9.09 7.63
C LEU A 113 3.19 9.74 7.24
N TYR A 114 2.59 9.24 6.16
CA TYR A 114 1.21 9.53 5.78
C TYR A 114 0.39 8.27 6.05
N TYR A 115 -0.64 8.39 6.88
CA TYR A 115 -1.49 7.25 7.21
C TYR A 115 -2.92 7.67 7.51
N VAL A 116 -3.85 6.73 7.35
CA VAL A 116 -5.26 6.91 7.72
C VAL A 116 -5.40 6.63 9.22
N PHE A 117 -5.46 7.71 10.00
CA PHE A 117 -5.56 7.70 11.45
C PHE A 117 -6.99 7.36 11.90
N ASN A 118 -7.09 6.34 12.76
CA ASN A 118 -8.31 5.93 13.43
C ASN A 118 -8.68 6.89 14.57
N LYS A 119 -9.08 8.12 14.20
CA LYS A 119 -9.37 9.20 15.15
C LYS A 119 -10.50 8.89 16.12
N PHE A 120 -11.50 8.13 15.68
CA PHE A 120 -12.74 7.87 16.42
C PHE A 120 -12.81 6.46 17.01
N GLY A 121 -11.70 5.70 16.95
CA GLY A 121 -11.63 4.31 17.44
C GLY A 121 -12.35 3.30 16.56
N ILE A 122 -13.00 3.74 15.47
CA ILE A 122 -13.69 2.92 14.49
C ILE A 122 -13.24 3.27 13.07
N CYS A 123 -13.25 2.26 12.20
CA CYS A 123 -12.85 2.40 10.79
C CYS A 123 -14.02 2.13 9.84
N PRO A 124 -15.13 2.89 9.92
CA PRO A 124 -16.31 2.61 9.12
C PRO A 124 -16.01 2.81 7.62
N MET A 125 -16.61 1.99 6.77
CA MET A 125 -16.74 2.27 5.33
C MET A 125 -18.02 3.09 5.11
N ALA A 126 -18.14 4.23 5.80
CA ALA A 126 -19.34 5.06 5.78
C ALA A 126 -19.37 6.02 4.57
N GLN A 127 -20.46 6.76 4.42
CA GLN A 127 -20.62 7.76 3.36
C GLN A 127 -19.59 8.89 3.51
N PRO A 128 -19.25 9.61 2.43
CA PRO A 128 -18.11 10.52 2.44
C PRO A 128 -18.13 11.66 3.47
N SER A 129 -19.30 12.04 3.99
CA SER A 129 -19.49 13.11 4.98
C SER A 129 -19.77 12.63 6.42
N SER A 130 -19.51 11.36 6.74
CA SER A 130 -19.74 10.87 8.11
C SER A 130 -18.78 11.56 9.10
N PRO A 131 -19.29 12.12 10.21
CA PRO A 131 -18.45 12.80 11.20
C PRO A 131 -17.49 11.85 11.92
N GLU A 132 -17.71 10.54 11.82
CA GLU A 132 -16.90 9.48 12.43
C GLU A 132 -15.98 8.80 11.41
N ASN A 133 -15.85 9.35 10.20
CA ASN A 133 -14.86 8.85 9.25
C ASN A 133 -13.44 9.01 9.82
N PRO A 134 -12.55 8.04 9.59
CA PRO A 134 -11.15 8.23 9.92
C PRO A 134 -10.59 9.39 9.09
N VAL A 135 -9.43 9.91 9.49
CA VAL A 135 -8.81 11.07 8.81
C VAL A 135 -7.42 10.68 8.34
N SER A 136 -6.97 11.24 7.23
CA SER A 136 -5.56 11.13 6.88
C SER A 136 -4.73 12.08 7.76
N ARG A 137 -3.50 11.67 8.05
CA ARG A 137 -2.56 12.39 8.91
C ARG A 137 -1.16 12.31 8.34
N VAL A 138 -0.45 13.44 8.42
CA VAL A 138 1.00 13.50 8.21
C VAL A 138 1.66 13.76 9.56
N ALA A 139 2.54 12.86 9.98
CA ALA A 139 3.27 12.98 11.23
C ALA A 139 4.75 12.64 11.06
N ARG A 140 5.59 13.32 11.84
CA ARG A 140 7.03 13.07 11.93
C ARG A 140 7.32 12.15 13.10
N PHE A 141 8.28 11.24 12.94
CA PHE A 141 8.81 10.38 14.00
C PHE A 141 10.35 10.38 13.95
N THR A 142 10.98 9.89 15.01
CA THR A 142 12.43 9.68 15.08
C THR A 142 12.78 8.19 14.94
N LEU A 143 13.59 7.85 13.94
CA LEU A 143 14.11 6.50 13.70
C LEU A 143 15.51 6.33 14.30
N ALA A 144 15.59 5.63 15.43
CA ALA A 144 16.84 5.39 16.13
C ALA A 144 17.84 4.56 15.28
N PRO A 145 19.16 4.66 15.57
CA PRO A 145 20.17 3.79 14.97
C PRO A 145 19.92 2.29 15.19
N SER A 146 19.19 1.93 16.26
CA SER A 146 18.78 0.55 16.58
C SER A 146 17.64 0.00 15.71
N ASN A 147 17.28 0.68 14.61
CA ASN A 147 16.15 0.32 13.74
C ASN A 147 14.81 0.25 14.49
N THR A 148 14.62 1.15 15.45
CA THR A 148 13.37 1.29 16.18
C THR A 148 12.89 2.73 16.09
N VAL A 149 11.60 2.92 15.90
CA VAL A 149 10.94 4.22 15.95
C VAL A 149 10.38 4.42 17.35
N ASN A 150 10.70 5.55 17.98
CA ASN A 150 10.09 5.92 19.24
C ASN A 150 8.67 6.42 18.98
N LEU A 151 7.64 5.64 19.36
CA LEU A 151 6.25 6.04 19.17
C LEU A 151 5.91 7.39 19.84
N ASN A 152 6.53 7.67 20.98
CA ASN A 152 6.35 8.94 21.72
C ASN A 152 7.05 10.14 21.08
N SER A 153 7.87 9.92 20.03
CA SER A 153 8.50 11.01 19.27
C SER A 153 7.58 11.62 18.22
N GLU A 154 6.34 11.12 18.10
CA GLU A 154 5.39 11.61 17.12
C GLU A 154 5.15 13.12 17.26
N GLN A 155 5.37 13.83 16.16
CA GLN A 155 4.90 15.18 15.99
C GLN A 155 3.92 15.21 14.81
N VAL A 156 2.65 15.44 15.12
CA VAL A 156 1.61 15.64 14.09
C VAL A 156 1.85 16.99 13.40
N LEU A 157 1.94 16.96 12.08
CA LEU A 157 2.20 18.15 11.25
C LEU A 157 0.92 18.63 10.56
N VAL A 158 0.20 17.68 9.98
CA VAL A 158 -1.11 17.89 9.37
C VAL A 158 -2.03 16.80 9.86
N ASP A 159 -3.19 17.21 10.35
CA ASP A 159 -4.22 16.33 10.85
C ASP A 159 -5.56 16.66 10.20
N ASN A 160 -6.54 15.78 10.38
CA ASN A 160 -7.91 16.01 9.90
C ASN A 160 -7.99 16.24 8.39
N ILE A 161 -7.08 15.64 7.62
CA ILE A 161 -7.21 15.61 6.17
C ILE A 161 -8.46 14.78 5.87
N PRO A 162 -9.52 15.38 5.29
CA PRO A 162 -10.76 14.66 5.05
C PRO A 162 -10.50 13.47 4.15
N MET A 163 -11.04 12.33 4.55
CA MET A 163 -11.03 11.14 3.72
C MET A 163 -12.34 10.39 3.95
N ALA A 164 -12.76 9.65 2.93
CA ALA A 164 -14.06 9.01 2.93
C ALA A 164 -13.91 7.50 2.73
N ARG A 165 -13.82 7.00 1.50
CA ARG A 165 -13.75 5.54 1.25
C ARG A 165 -12.49 5.10 0.50
N SER A 166 -12.21 5.78 -0.60
CA SER A 166 -11.14 5.47 -1.56
C SER A 166 -10.51 6.77 -2.03
N HIS A 167 -9.59 6.70 -2.97
CA HIS A 167 -8.82 7.83 -3.47
C HIS A 167 -8.15 8.57 -2.33
N VAL A 168 -7.45 7.80 -1.48
CA VAL A 168 -6.78 8.36 -0.28
C VAL A 168 -5.49 9.08 -0.67
N SER A 169 -4.82 8.60 -1.74
CA SER A 169 -3.47 9.03 -2.11
C SER A 169 -2.48 8.78 -0.97
N GLY A 170 -1.55 9.70 -0.69
CA GLY A 170 -0.68 9.63 0.48
C GLY A 170 0.80 9.47 0.19
N ASP A 171 1.24 9.75 -1.04
CA ASP A 171 2.67 9.89 -1.33
C ASP A 171 3.28 11.08 -0.59
N LEU A 172 4.53 10.92 -0.15
CA LEU A 172 5.32 11.93 0.56
C LEU A 172 6.69 12.07 -0.09
N HIS A 173 7.11 13.30 -0.38
CA HIS A 173 8.44 13.57 -0.94
C HIS A 173 8.98 14.92 -0.52
N PHE A 174 10.29 15.02 -0.28
CA PHE A 174 10.95 16.31 -0.09
C PHE A 174 11.37 16.92 -1.43
N GLY A 175 10.83 18.09 -1.75
CA GLY A 175 11.24 18.85 -2.92
C GLY A 175 12.68 19.34 -2.82
N LYS A 176 13.26 19.74 -3.95
CA LYS A 176 14.62 20.33 -4.01
C LYS A 176 14.71 21.69 -3.29
N ASP A 177 13.58 22.29 -2.99
CA ASP A 177 13.41 23.51 -2.21
C ASP A 177 13.32 23.27 -0.69
N GLY A 178 13.36 22.00 -0.26
CA GLY A 178 13.37 21.63 1.16
C GLY A 178 11.98 21.49 1.78
N TYR A 179 10.90 21.65 1.02
CA TYR A 179 9.54 21.43 1.53
C TYR A 179 9.13 19.97 1.42
N LEU A 180 8.35 19.50 2.41
CA LEU A 180 7.66 18.21 2.33
C LEU A 180 6.36 18.38 1.54
N TYR A 181 6.25 17.65 0.43
CA TYR A 181 5.04 17.56 -0.38
C TYR A 181 4.25 16.32 0.02
N ALA A 182 2.94 16.49 0.17
CA ALA A 182 2.00 15.40 0.43
C ALA A 182 0.93 15.41 -0.65
N SER A 183 0.69 14.25 -1.27
CA SER A 183 -0.45 14.06 -2.15
C SER A 183 -1.69 13.68 -1.34
N VAL A 184 -2.80 14.35 -1.63
CA VAL A 184 -4.09 14.13 -0.96
C VAL A 184 -5.10 13.84 -2.05
N GLY A 185 -5.76 12.69 -1.97
CA GLY A 185 -6.79 12.33 -2.94
C GLY A 185 -8.15 12.89 -2.57
N ASP A 186 -9.10 12.74 -3.49
CA ASP A 186 -10.44 13.33 -3.38
C ASP A 186 -11.37 12.62 -2.39
N GLY A 187 -10.99 11.46 -1.87
CA GLY A 187 -11.81 10.67 -0.95
C GLY A 187 -13.01 9.97 -1.59
N LEU A 188 -13.19 10.01 -2.91
CA LEU A 188 -14.46 9.81 -3.65
C LEU A 188 -15.50 10.92 -3.43
N CYS A 189 -15.04 12.16 -3.24
CA CYS A 189 -15.91 13.32 -3.16
C CYS A 189 -15.93 14.06 -4.49
N ASP A 190 -17.12 14.36 -5.01
CA ASP A 190 -17.27 15.27 -6.15
C ASP A 190 -17.10 16.72 -5.67
N TYR A 191 -16.06 17.41 -6.16
CA TYR A 191 -15.78 18.82 -5.85
C TYR A 191 -16.58 19.81 -6.71
N ALA A 192 -17.29 19.35 -7.74
CA ALA A 192 -18.05 20.21 -8.64
C ALA A 192 -19.48 20.50 -8.14
N LEU A 193 -19.98 19.69 -7.19
CA LEU A 193 -21.31 19.83 -6.59
C LEU A 193 -21.20 19.76 -5.06
N ASP A 194 -22.27 20.17 -4.36
CA ASP A 194 -22.37 20.30 -2.89
C ASP A 194 -22.38 18.92 -2.19
N SER A 195 -21.41 18.07 -2.49
CA SER A 195 -21.27 16.72 -1.93
C SER A 195 -20.97 16.75 -0.43
N GLY A 196 -20.64 17.93 0.14
CA GLY A 196 -20.61 18.17 1.58
C GLY A 196 -19.45 17.53 2.34
N CYS A 197 -18.42 17.02 1.66
CA CYS A 197 -17.41 16.16 2.28
C CYS A 197 -16.05 16.81 2.52
N ALA A 198 -15.78 17.94 1.86
CA ALA A 198 -14.44 18.54 1.86
C ALA A 198 -14.37 19.92 2.54
N GLY A 199 -15.49 20.52 2.96
CA GLY A 199 -15.50 21.93 3.35
C GLY A 199 -14.82 22.80 2.28
N ASN A 200 -13.94 23.71 2.69
CA ASN A 200 -13.17 24.59 1.78
C ASN A 200 -11.90 23.94 1.17
N ASN A 201 -11.74 22.61 1.20
CA ASN A 201 -10.54 21.99 0.64
C ASN A 201 -10.58 22.05 -0.91
N ASP A 202 -9.91 23.05 -1.46
CA ASP A 202 -9.76 23.36 -2.88
C ASP A 202 -8.47 22.77 -3.50
N ALA A 203 -7.77 21.87 -2.78
CA ALA A 203 -6.47 21.33 -3.17
C ALA A 203 -6.44 20.52 -4.50
N ALA A 204 -7.59 20.29 -5.14
CA ALA A 204 -7.70 19.67 -6.46
C ALA A 204 -8.08 20.67 -7.59
N ARG A 205 -8.29 21.97 -7.32
CA ARG A 205 -8.52 22.95 -8.38
C ARG A 205 -7.20 23.39 -9.03
N VAL A 206 -6.85 22.73 -10.12
CA VAL A 206 -6.13 23.42 -11.18
C VAL A 206 -7.08 24.49 -11.71
N SER A 207 -6.84 25.75 -11.35
CA SER A 207 -7.59 26.88 -11.93
C SER A 207 -7.46 26.83 -13.46
N PRO A 208 -8.54 26.67 -14.23
CA PRO A 208 -8.50 27.08 -15.62
C PRO A 208 -8.67 28.61 -15.60
N ALA A 209 -7.65 29.30 -16.07
CA ALA A 209 -7.70 30.71 -16.40
C ALA A 209 -9.02 31.06 -17.12
N VAL A 210 -9.81 31.97 -16.53
CA VAL A 210 -10.51 33.09 -17.18
C VAL A 210 -10.65 34.21 -16.15
#